data_AF-A0A7L8AAK9-F1
#
_entry.id   AF-A0A7L8AAK9-F1
#
_cell.length_a   1.000
_cell.length_b   1.000
_cell.length_c   1.000
_cell.angle_alpha   90.00
_cell.angle_beta   90.00
_cell.angle_gamma   90.00
#
_symmetry.space_group_name_H-M   'P 1'
#
loop_
_entity.id
_entity.type
_entity.pdbx_description
1 polymer ?
#
loop_
_entity_poly.entity_id
_entity_poly.type
_entity_poly.pdbx_seq_one_letter_code
_entity_poly.pdbx_strand_id
1 'polypeptide(L)'
;MTNDGSSPEISFTSEIRTTSEGSGRVKIPLQLNTSSGKDVSVSYELSGLAINGQDYSVISDSTIVFPTGTTEQFLELDIVQDDVPEGGETIKIKLTEANNATLSKQFETSVIILGDLVLNDTGVTRYVNGNDFDAQGAPNDLPGQDAEFGADTDSPNYLDGYAGFSFTKLDVSGNHLPHTATAWSCVLDNRTGIVWENKGDAITDIPSSFSEAEFKALVNDAWSASRNPSSKDYVPYPYYHWHQNWQAKNYLYTWYSKDRTNDGGSAGGASLEFQNRNAPVHNKAQCAIPTTDNAGYVKVTSCSTDDYIRAANELAVCGYKDLAITFH
;
A
#
# COMPACT_ATOMS: atom_id res chain seq x y z
N MET A 1 -15.52 44.33 42.40
CA MET A 1 -15.89 43.85 41.04
C MET A 1 -15.26 42.48 40.88
N THR A 2 -16.04 41.41 41.08
CA THR A 2 -15.58 40.03 40.84
C THR A 2 -15.88 39.70 39.39
N ASN A 3 -14.89 39.91 38.52
CA ASN A 3 -14.98 39.50 37.12
C ASN A 3 -14.66 38.00 37.03
N ASP A 4 -15.61 37.15 37.40
CA ASP A 4 -15.54 35.70 37.16
C ASP A 4 -16.22 35.38 35.81
N GLY A 5 -15.73 36.01 34.75
CA GLY A 5 -15.99 35.51 33.40
C GLY A 5 -15.40 34.10 33.26
N SER A 6 -16.15 33.18 32.66
CA SER A 6 -15.66 31.83 32.36
C SER A 6 -14.29 31.90 31.67
N SER A 7 -13.35 31.03 32.06
CA SER A 7 -12.05 30.93 31.39
C SER A 7 -12.24 30.74 29.88
N PRO A 8 -11.46 31.43 29.02
CA PRO A 8 -11.50 31.19 27.59
C PRO A 8 -11.20 29.72 27.27
N GLU A 9 -11.91 29.18 26.28
CA GLU A 9 -11.66 27.86 25.69
C GLU A 9 -11.11 28.01 24.27
N ILE A 10 -10.05 27.27 23.96
CA ILE A 10 -9.41 27.24 22.63
C ILE A 10 -9.95 26.06 21.83
N SER A 11 -10.27 26.28 20.56
CA SER A 11 -10.72 25.25 19.63
C SER A 11 -10.21 25.47 18.22
N PHE A 12 -10.08 24.40 17.43
CA PHE A 12 -10.17 24.52 15.98
C PHE A 12 -11.62 24.79 15.55
N THR A 13 -11.81 25.39 14.38
CA THR A 13 -13.16 25.62 13.84
C THR A 13 -13.72 24.44 13.05
N SER A 14 -12.89 23.44 12.74
CA SER A 14 -13.24 22.29 11.91
C SER A 14 -12.40 21.07 12.27
N GLU A 15 -13.01 19.88 12.26
CA GLU A 15 -12.32 18.60 12.45
C GLU A 15 -11.41 18.23 11.28
N ILE A 16 -11.89 18.46 10.06
CA ILE A 16 -11.22 18.08 8.82
C ILE A 16 -11.17 19.27 7.87
N ARG A 17 -10.06 19.43 7.17
CA ARG A 17 -9.87 20.38 6.07
C ARG A 17 -9.14 19.67 4.94
N THR A 18 -9.44 20.05 3.71
CA THR A 18 -8.75 19.55 2.52
C THR A 18 -7.99 20.70 1.87
N THR A 19 -6.85 20.36 1.26
CA THR A 19 -6.06 21.26 0.44
C THR A 19 -5.40 20.45 -0.68
N SER A 20 -4.96 21.11 -1.74
CA SER A 20 -4.18 20.45 -2.80
C SER A 20 -2.70 20.64 -2.55
N GLU A 21 -1.91 19.69 -3.05
CA GLU A 21 -0.48 19.87 -3.20
C GLU A 21 -0.16 21.19 -3.93
N GLY A 22 0.94 21.84 -3.56
CA GLY A 22 1.33 23.13 -4.16
C GLY A 22 0.37 24.31 -3.91
N SER A 23 -0.64 24.15 -3.06
CA SER A 23 -1.58 25.24 -2.70
C SER A 23 -0.89 26.40 -1.98
N GLY A 24 0.37 26.21 -1.56
CA GLY A 24 1.16 27.20 -0.83
C GLY A 24 0.57 27.42 0.55
N ARG A 25 0.40 28.70 0.93
CA ARG A 25 0.05 29.06 2.30
C ARG A 25 -1.38 28.68 2.67
N VAL A 26 -1.52 27.77 3.62
CA VAL A 26 -2.78 27.36 4.26
C VAL A 26 -2.85 27.92 5.67
N LYS A 27 -3.97 28.58 6.01
CA LYS A 27 -4.24 29.14 7.33
C LYS A 27 -5.25 28.29 8.09
N ILE A 28 -4.85 27.71 9.20
CA ILE A 28 -5.68 26.88 10.08
C ILE A 28 -6.21 27.74 11.23
N PRO A 29 -7.51 28.08 11.25
CA PRO A 29 -8.08 28.96 12.26
C PRO A 29 -8.22 28.25 13.61
N LEU A 30 -7.78 28.94 14.65
CA LEU A 30 -8.04 28.64 16.05
C LEU A 30 -8.88 29.77 16.63
N GLN A 31 -9.84 29.45 17.49
CA GLN A 31 -10.73 30.43 18.10
C GLN A 31 -10.79 30.30 19.62
N LEU A 32 -11.01 31.44 20.27
CA LEU A 32 -11.46 31.52 21.66
C LEU A 32 -12.97 31.71 21.71
N ASN A 33 -13.65 30.97 22.58
CA ASN A 33 -15.09 31.17 22.82
C ASN A 33 -15.43 32.54 23.43
N THR A 34 -14.46 33.19 24.09
CA THR A 34 -14.57 34.53 24.66
C THR A 34 -13.21 35.22 24.72
N SER A 35 -13.19 36.55 24.65
CA SER A 35 -11.94 37.33 24.71
C SER A 35 -11.30 37.30 26.11
N SER A 36 -9.97 37.33 26.17
CA SER A 36 -9.22 37.41 27.43
C SER A 36 -8.64 38.79 27.69
N GLY A 37 -8.66 39.23 28.95
CA GLY A 37 -7.94 40.42 29.43
C GLY A 37 -6.42 40.22 29.59
N LYS A 38 -5.91 39.05 29.21
CA LYS A 38 -4.49 38.69 29.17
C LYS A 38 -4.18 38.01 27.84
N ASP A 39 -2.91 37.94 27.48
CA ASP A 39 -2.48 37.11 26.35
C ASP A 39 -2.77 35.63 26.67
N VAL A 40 -3.35 34.93 25.71
CA VAL A 40 -3.60 33.49 25.75
C VAL A 40 -2.59 32.83 24.81
N SER A 41 -2.01 31.71 25.21
CA SER A 41 -1.07 30.97 24.36
C SER A 41 -1.40 29.50 24.33
N VAL A 42 -1.12 28.84 23.21
CA VAL A 42 -1.28 27.40 23.06
C VAL A 42 -0.15 26.78 22.25
N SER A 43 0.43 25.70 22.75
CA SER A 43 1.38 24.87 21.99
C SER A 43 0.64 23.79 21.21
N TYR A 44 1.27 23.29 20.14
CA TYR A 44 0.73 22.20 19.33
C TYR A 44 1.80 21.19 18.93
N GLU A 45 1.33 19.99 18.60
CA GLU A 45 2.13 18.90 18.03
C GLU A 45 1.59 18.54 16.66
N LEU A 46 2.50 18.09 15.79
CA LEU A 46 2.20 17.65 14.43
C LEU A 46 2.52 16.16 14.30
N SER A 47 1.64 15.45 13.61
CA SER A 47 1.80 14.04 13.23
C SER A 47 1.02 13.79 11.93
N GLY A 48 0.95 12.55 11.47
CA GLY A 48 0.19 12.20 10.27
C GLY A 48 1.01 11.37 9.32
N LEU A 49 0.57 11.33 8.06
CA LEU A 49 1.29 10.66 6.98
C LEU A 49 2.25 11.62 6.28
N ALA A 50 1.85 12.88 6.12
CA ALA A 50 2.67 13.91 5.51
C ALA A 50 3.89 14.24 6.38
N ILE A 51 5.03 14.38 5.71
CA ILE A 51 6.37 14.62 6.21
C ILE A 51 6.72 16.12 6.11
N ASN A 52 7.05 16.70 7.26
CA ASN A 52 7.50 18.09 7.33
C ASN A 52 8.86 18.26 6.61
N GLY A 53 8.92 19.24 5.71
CA GLY A 53 10.07 19.53 4.86
C GLY A 53 10.01 18.87 3.49
N GLN A 54 9.07 17.94 3.27
CA GLN A 54 8.77 17.35 1.95
C GLN A 54 7.42 17.87 1.46
N ASP A 55 6.34 17.56 2.17
CA ASP A 55 4.98 17.80 1.69
C ASP A 55 4.41 19.11 2.25
N TYR A 56 4.94 19.56 3.39
CA TYR A 56 4.61 20.85 3.97
C TYR A 56 5.76 21.43 4.80
N SER A 57 5.71 22.73 5.07
CA SER A 57 6.53 23.39 6.08
C SER A 57 5.70 24.23 7.02
N VAL A 58 6.17 24.37 8.26
CA VAL A 58 5.47 25.15 9.30
C VAL A 58 5.97 26.58 9.28
N ILE A 59 5.05 27.55 9.12
CA ILE A 59 5.37 28.98 9.09
C ILE A 59 5.26 29.59 10.49
N SER A 60 4.27 29.16 11.26
CA SER A 60 4.04 29.65 12.63
C SER A 60 5.06 29.11 13.63
N ASP A 61 5.29 29.86 14.71
CA ASP A 61 6.04 29.35 15.86
C ASP A 61 5.35 28.13 16.50
N SER A 62 6.08 27.38 17.33
CA SER A 62 5.54 26.21 18.06
C SER A 62 4.47 26.56 19.10
N THR A 63 4.30 27.85 19.40
CA THR A 63 3.29 28.37 20.32
C THR A 63 2.52 29.49 19.64
N ILE A 64 1.20 29.33 19.52
CA ILE A 64 0.29 30.34 18.99
C ILE A 64 -0.14 31.26 20.12
N VAL A 65 0.04 32.57 19.94
CA VAL A 65 -0.34 33.59 20.93
C VAL A 65 -1.55 34.38 20.41
N PHE A 66 -2.60 34.42 21.21
CA PHE A 66 -3.73 35.34 21.08
C PHE A 66 -3.44 36.56 21.96
N PRO A 67 -3.13 37.73 21.39
CA PRO A 67 -2.98 38.95 22.17
C PRO A 67 -4.26 39.29 22.93
N THR A 68 -4.12 40.01 24.03
CA THR A 68 -5.28 40.46 24.83
C THR A 68 -6.38 41.09 23.96
N GLY A 69 -7.62 40.67 24.21
CA GLY A 69 -8.81 41.14 23.49
C GLY A 69 -9.08 40.45 22.15
N THR A 70 -8.17 39.61 21.63
CA THR A 70 -8.40 38.84 20.40
C THR A 70 -9.10 37.51 20.69
N THR A 71 -9.77 36.96 19.68
CA THR A 71 -10.48 35.68 19.76
C THR A 71 -10.18 34.75 18.59
N GLU A 72 -9.34 35.16 17.65
CA GLU A 72 -8.99 34.36 16.47
C GLU A 72 -7.50 34.50 16.17
N GLN A 73 -6.86 33.37 15.89
CA GLN A 73 -5.50 33.27 15.40
C GLN A 73 -5.37 32.12 14.40
N PHE A 74 -4.24 32.08 13.69
CA PHE A 74 -3.98 31.06 12.68
C PHE A 74 -2.69 30.32 12.96
N LEU A 75 -2.74 28.99 12.80
CA LEU A 75 -1.56 28.19 12.49
C LEU A 75 -1.37 28.23 10.97
N GLU A 76 -0.24 28.73 10.50
CA GLU A 76 0.06 28.83 9.07
C GLU A 76 1.04 27.72 8.66
N LEU A 77 0.66 26.98 7.62
CA LEU A 77 1.49 25.98 6.94
C LEU A 77 1.71 26.42 5.50
N ASP A 78 2.84 26.05 4.91
CA ASP A 78 3.08 26.11 3.47
C ASP A 78 3.00 24.69 2.91
N ILE A 79 2.06 24.42 2.02
CA ILE A 79 1.91 23.13 1.35
C ILE A 79 2.78 23.15 0.10
N VAL A 80 3.75 22.24 0.08
CA VAL A 80 4.78 22.16 -0.95
C VAL A 80 4.23 21.37 -2.14
N GLN A 81 4.72 21.66 -3.34
CA GLN A 81 4.57 20.79 -4.50
C GLN A 81 5.88 20.04 -4.68
N ASP A 82 5.80 18.74 -4.84
CA ASP A 82 6.90 17.92 -5.32
C ASP A 82 6.54 17.15 -6.60
N ASP A 83 7.50 16.36 -7.08
CA ASP A 83 7.42 15.61 -8.35
C ASP A 83 7.20 14.09 -8.10
N VAL A 84 6.97 13.66 -6.87
CA VAL A 84 6.77 12.27 -6.47
C VAL A 84 5.27 11.95 -6.55
N PRO A 85 4.82 11.07 -7.46
CA PRO A 85 3.41 10.69 -7.49
C PRO A 85 3.03 9.91 -6.23
N GLU A 86 2.16 10.49 -5.41
CA GLU A 86 1.69 9.92 -4.16
C GLU A 86 0.19 10.07 -3.93
N GLY A 87 -0.36 9.25 -3.04
CA GLY A 87 -1.76 9.31 -2.64
C GLY A 87 -2.03 10.46 -1.68
N GLY A 88 -3.31 10.70 -1.34
CA GLY A 88 -3.66 11.73 -0.37
C GLY A 88 -3.06 11.47 1.02
N GLU A 89 -2.47 12.49 1.61
CA GLU A 89 -1.77 12.43 2.89
C GLU A 89 -2.45 13.28 3.96
N THR A 90 -2.04 13.11 5.22
CA THR A 90 -2.65 13.82 6.35
C THR A 90 -1.62 14.52 7.22
N ILE A 91 -1.93 15.74 7.63
CA ILE A 91 -1.29 16.45 8.75
C ILE A 91 -2.31 16.50 9.88
N LYS A 92 -2.00 15.85 11.00
CA LYS A 92 -2.77 15.89 12.23
C LYS A 92 -2.14 16.89 13.19
N ILE A 93 -2.96 17.83 13.64
CA ILE A 93 -2.54 18.92 14.53
C ILE A 93 -3.29 18.76 15.83
N LYS A 94 -2.55 18.72 16.94
CA LYS A 94 -3.10 18.57 18.29
C LYS A 94 -2.64 19.72 19.18
N LEU A 95 -3.59 20.43 19.78
CA LEU A 95 -3.30 21.42 20.83
C LEU A 95 -2.95 20.68 22.13
N THR A 96 -1.92 21.15 22.84
CA THR A 96 -1.39 20.47 24.03
C THR A 96 -1.44 21.35 25.27
N GLU A 97 -0.56 22.34 25.37
CA GLU A 97 -0.40 23.19 26.55
C GLU A 97 -1.02 24.57 26.33
N ALA A 98 -2.10 24.88 27.06
CA ALA A 98 -2.76 26.19 27.01
C ALA A 98 -2.47 27.02 28.28
N ASN A 99 -2.16 28.30 28.12
CA ASN A 99 -1.99 29.27 29.21
C ASN A 99 -3.08 30.34 29.15
N ASN A 100 -3.60 30.72 30.33
CA ASN A 100 -4.73 31.66 30.49
C ASN A 100 -6.03 31.24 29.76
N ALA A 101 -6.14 29.96 29.38
CA ALA A 101 -7.29 29.35 28.73
C ALA A 101 -7.29 27.83 28.99
N THR A 102 -8.36 27.16 28.61
CA THR A 102 -8.48 25.69 28.59
C THR A 102 -8.68 25.19 27.16
N LEU A 103 -8.38 23.93 26.88
CA LEU A 103 -8.71 23.33 25.58
C LEU A 103 -10.16 22.87 25.57
N SER A 104 -10.86 23.13 24.47
CA SER A 104 -12.22 22.60 24.23
C SER A 104 -12.18 21.11 23.85
N LYS A 105 -13.34 20.54 23.49
CA LYS A 105 -13.40 19.18 22.89
C LYS A 105 -12.78 19.12 21.49
N GLN A 106 -12.76 20.24 20.75
CA GLN A 106 -12.21 20.33 19.40
C GLN A 106 -10.76 20.82 19.44
N PHE A 107 -9.89 20.06 20.13
CA PHE A 107 -8.47 20.39 20.30
C PHE A 107 -7.56 19.67 19.30
N GLU A 108 -8.13 18.89 18.38
CA GLU A 108 -7.44 18.24 17.27
C GLU A 108 -8.09 18.64 15.94
N THR A 109 -7.30 18.67 14.86
CA THR A 109 -7.80 18.84 13.49
C THR A 109 -6.89 18.08 12.52
N SER A 110 -7.44 17.70 11.37
CA SER A 110 -6.69 17.06 10.29
C SER A 110 -6.75 17.92 9.03
N VAL A 111 -5.60 18.19 8.44
CA VAL A 111 -5.48 18.74 7.08
C VAL A 111 -5.12 17.57 6.16
N ILE A 112 -5.97 17.32 5.16
CA ILE A 112 -5.74 16.32 4.12
C ILE A 112 -5.13 17.04 2.93
N ILE A 113 -3.91 16.68 2.56
CA ILE A 113 -3.29 17.09 1.29
C ILE A 113 -3.76 16.09 0.25
N LEU A 114 -4.48 16.56 -0.75
CA LEU A 114 -4.90 15.73 -1.88
C LEU A 114 -3.65 15.48 -2.74
N GLY A 115 -3.26 14.21 -2.85
CA GLY A 115 -2.13 13.78 -3.67
C GLY A 115 -2.50 13.64 -5.14
N ASP A 116 -1.46 13.50 -5.96
CA ASP A 116 -1.55 13.49 -7.42
C ASP A 116 -1.88 12.10 -8.01
N LEU A 117 -1.79 11.03 -7.22
CA LEU A 117 -2.25 9.71 -7.63
C LEU A 117 -3.78 9.65 -7.65
N VAL A 118 -4.31 9.57 -8.86
CA VAL A 118 -5.70 9.18 -9.08
C VAL A 118 -5.82 7.69 -8.80
N LEU A 119 -6.34 7.33 -7.63
CA LEU A 119 -6.64 5.94 -7.31
C LEU A 119 -7.78 5.42 -8.18
N ASN A 120 -7.79 4.10 -8.39
CA ASN A 120 -8.98 3.46 -8.94
C ASN A 120 -10.14 3.66 -7.96
N ASP A 121 -11.29 3.92 -8.54
CA ASP A 121 -12.56 3.97 -7.84
C ASP A 121 -12.98 2.57 -7.35
N THR A 122 -13.97 2.46 -6.48
CA THR A 122 -14.45 1.15 -6.03
C THR A 122 -15.26 0.42 -7.11
N GLY A 123 -15.74 1.19 -8.10
CA GLY A 123 -16.55 0.73 -9.21
C GLY A 123 -17.99 0.38 -8.85
N VAL A 124 -18.46 0.84 -7.69
CA VAL A 124 -19.82 0.62 -7.22
C VAL A 124 -20.75 1.63 -7.87
N THR A 125 -21.31 1.23 -9.02
CA THR A 125 -22.25 2.08 -9.79
C THR A 125 -23.68 2.10 -9.23
N ARG A 126 -23.93 1.61 -8.01
CA ARG A 126 -25.29 1.37 -7.49
C ARG A 126 -25.57 2.12 -6.20
N TYR A 127 -26.77 2.70 -6.11
CA TYR A 127 -27.26 3.40 -4.93
C TYR A 127 -27.97 2.46 -3.95
N VAL A 128 -27.88 2.80 -2.66
CA VAL A 128 -28.55 2.14 -1.54
C VAL A 128 -29.56 3.08 -0.90
N ASN A 129 -30.76 2.59 -0.57
CA ASN A 129 -31.80 3.39 0.09
C ASN A 129 -32.32 2.79 1.41
N GLY A 130 -31.54 1.90 2.01
CA GLY A 130 -31.87 1.18 3.25
C GLY A 130 -32.78 -0.04 3.05
N ASN A 131 -33.45 -0.17 1.91
CA ASN A 131 -34.28 -1.34 1.56
C ASN A 131 -33.81 -2.05 0.28
N ASP A 132 -33.09 -1.34 -0.59
CA ASP A 132 -32.59 -1.82 -1.87
C ASP A 132 -31.12 -1.42 -2.04
N PHE A 133 -30.35 -2.27 -2.72
CA PHE A 133 -28.94 -2.07 -3.08
C PHE A 133 -28.76 -1.75 -4.59
N ASP A 134 -29.85 -1.48 -5.31
CA ASP A 134 -29.85 -1.08 -6.73
C ASP A 134 -30.87 0.05 -6.99
N ALA A 135 -30.89 1.06 -6.13
CA ALA A 135 -31.79 2.20 -6.27
C ALA A 135 -31.45 3.04 -7.51
N GLN A 136 -32.46 3.64 -8.14
CA GLN A 136 -32.33 4.43 -9.39
C GLN A 136 -31.69 5.82 -9.22
N GLY A 137 -31.16 6.13 -8.03
CA GLY A 137 -30.56 7.42 -7.70
C GLY A 137 -30.25 7.54 -6.22
N ALA A 138 -29.35 8.46 -5.88
CA ALA A 138 -29.01 8.75 -4.49
C ALA A 138 -30.24 9.29 -3.73
N PRO A 139 -30.64 8.65 -2.62
CA PRO A 139 -31.67 9.18 -1.74
C PRO A 139 -31.22 10.47 -1.07
N ASN A 140 -32.12 11.45 -0.94
CA ASN A 140 -31.83 12.73 -0.29
C ASN A 140 -31.39 12.59 1.18
N ASP A 141 -31.77 11.49 1.85
CA ASP A 141 -31.43 11.17 3.23
C ASP A 141 -30.12 10.39 3.37
N LEU A 142 -29.56 9.90 2.26
CA LEU A 142 -28.25 9.23 2.20
C LEU A 142 -27.41 9.83 1.05
N PRO A 143 -27.06 11.13 1.11
CA PRO A 143 -26.16 11.74 0.14
C PRO A 143 -24.72 11.28 0.37
N GLY A 144 -23.86 11.40 -0.65
CA GLY A 144 -22.45 11.06 -0.50
C GLY A 144 -22.13 9.60 -0.83
N GLN A 145 -22.99 8.89 -1.56
CA GLN A 145 -22.74 7.48 -1.89
C GLN A 145 -21.67 7.35 -2.95
N ASP A 146 -20.95 6.22 -2.95
CA ASP A 146 -19.88 5.95 -3.91
C ASP A 146 -20.34 6.15 -5.36
N ALA A 147 -21.50 5.58 -5.71
CA ALA A 147 -22.15 5.73 -7.01
C ALA A 147 -22.53 7.17 -7.44
N GLU A 148 -22.34 8.20 -6.60
CA GLU A 148 -22.54 9.61 -6.96
C GLU A 148 -21.26 10.29 -7.45
N PHE A 149 -20.09 9.69 -7.23
CA PHE A 149 -18.79 10.33 -7.47
C PHE A 149 -17.82 9.37 -8.12
N GLY A 150 -16.81 9.93 -8.79
CA GLY A 150 -15.70 9.15 -9.31
C GLY A 150 -15.94 8.61 -10.72
N ALA A 151 -15.01 7.78 -11.16
CA ALA A 151 -14.86 7.44 -12.57
C ALA A 151 -15.96 6.48 -13.08
N ASP A 152 -16.62 5.78 -12.18
CA ASP A 152 -17.72 4.88 -12.47
C ASP A 152 -19.02 5.65 -12.84
N THR A 153 -19.14 6.93 -12.47
CA THR A 153 -20.29 7.80 -12.78
C THR A 153 -20.16 8.54 -14.13
N ASP A 154 -18.98 9.07 -14.46
CA ASP A 154 -18.80 9.96 -15.61
C ASP A 154 -18.67 9.21 -16.95
N SER A 155 -18.23 7.95 -16.95
CA SER A 155 -18.17 7.05 -18.11
C SER A 155 -17.77 5.62 -17.70
N PRO A 156 -18.71 4.77 -17.24
CA PRO A 156 -18.40 3.39 -16.88
C PRO A 156 -18.01 2.60 -18.14
N ASN A 157 -16.71 2.52 -18.38
CA ASN A 157 -16.13 1.66 -19.40
C ASN A 157 -15.94 0.25 -18.81
N TYR A 158 -16.30 -0.77 -19.60
CA TYR A 158 -16.18 -2.19 -19.24
C TYR A 158 -15.20 -2.96 -20.13
N LEU A 159 -14.54 -2.27 -21.08
CA LEU A 159 -13.68 -2.90 -22.09
C LEU A 159 -12.36 -3.40 -21.51
N ASP A 160 -11.80 -2.63 -20.59
CA ASP A 160 -10.45 -2.80 -20.05
C ASP A 160 -10.42 -2.81 -18.50
N GLY A 161 -11.58 -2.81 -17.86
CA GLY A 161 -11.74 -2.86 -16.40
C GLY A 161 -13.22 -2.83 -16.07
N TYR A 162 -13.62 -3.14 -14.83
CA TYR A 162 -15.00 -2.90 -14.40
C TYR A 162 -15.16 -1.42 -14.05
N ALA A 163 -16.31 -0.80 -14.33
CA ALA A 163 -16.64 0.62 -14.10
C ALA A 163 -15.71 1.36 -13.12
N GLY A 164 -14.93 2.33 -13.60
CA GLY A 164 -13.98 3.08 -12.77
C GLY A 164 -12.54 2.56 -12.83
N PHE A 165 -12.35 1.25 -13.03
CA PHE A 165 -11.04 0.63 -13.28
C PHE A 165 -10.66 0.66 -14.76
N SER A 166 -9.36 0.77 -15.05
CA SER A 166 -8.82 0.71 -16.42
C SER A 166 -7.46 0.03 -16.44
N PHE A 167 -7.36 -1.09 -17.15
CA PHE A 167 -6.18 -1.95 -17.16
C PHE A 167 -5.72 -2.28 -18.58
N THR A 168 -4.41 -2.20 -18.81
CA THR A 168 -3.80 -2.66 -20.06
C THR A 168 -3.02 -3.95 -19.84
N LYS A 169 -3.30 -4.98 -20.65
CA LYS A 169 -2.46 -6.19 -20.68
C LYS A 169 -1.14 -5.87 -21.38
N LEU A 170 -0.03 -6.37 -20.83
CA LEU A 170 1.31 -6.22 -21.39
C LEU A 170 1.93 -7.58 -21.72
N ASP A 171 2.72 -7.63 -22.79
CA ASP A 171 3.64 -8.76 -23.02
C ASP A 171 4.87 -8.67 -22.10
N VAL A 172 5.75 -9.68 -22.18
CA VAL A 172 6.96 -9.74 -21.34
C VAL A 172 7.89 -8.55 -21.55
N SER A 173 7.86 -7.93 -22.73
CA SER A 173 8.67 -6.76 -23.09
C SER A 173 7.99 -5.42 -22.76
N GLY A 174 6.79 -5.46 -22.16
CA GLY A 174 6.02 -4.26 -21.80
C GLY A 174 5.22 -3.65 -22.93
N ASN A 175 5.08 -4.31 -24.07
CA ASN A 175 4.24 -3.79 -25.14
C ASN A 175 2.77 -3.97 -24.79
N HIS A 176 1.96 -2.95 -25.11
CA HIS A 176 0.52 -3.00 -24.91
C HIS A 176 -0.11 -4.08 -25.79
N LEU A 177 -0.94 -4.92 -25.17
CA LEU A 177 -1.73 -5.94 -25.83
C LEU A 177 -3.19 -5.49 -25.92
N PRO A 178 -3.94 -5.96 -26.94
CA PRO A 178 -5.37 -5.70 -27.01
C PRO A 178 -6.09 -6.34 -25.81
N HIS A 179 -7.21 -5.74 -25.36
CA HIS A 179 -8.01 -6.27 -24.24
C HIS A 179 -8.46 -7.73 -24.46
N THR A 180 -8.66 -8.13 -25.73
CA THR A 180 -9.00 -9.50 -26.15
C THR A 180 -7.85 -10.51 -26.08
N ALA A 181 -6.63 -10.09 -25.72
CA ALA A 181 -5.49 -11.00 -25.63
C ALA A 181 -5.75 -12.10 -24.59
N THR A 182 -5.55 -13.36 -24.99
CA THR A 182 -5.75 -14.55 -24.13
C THR A 182 -4.47 -14.94 -23.38
N ALA A 183 -3.34 -14.32 -23.69
CA ALA A 183 -2.07 -14.50 -23.01
C ALA A 183 -1.43 -13.14 -22.78
N TRP A 184 -0.88 -12.93 -21.59
CA TRP A 184 -0.19 -11.71 -21.18
C TRP A 184 0.79 -12.05 -20.05
N SER A 185 1.84 -11.25 -19.92
CA SER A 185 2.83 -11.40 -18.85
C SER A 185 2.55 -10.45 -17.70
N CYS A 186 1.95 -9.28 -17.96
CA CYS A 186 1.71 -8.27 -16.92
C CYS A 186 0.42 -7.48 -17.19
N VAL A 187 -0.05 -6.78 -16.17
CA VAL A 187 -1.22 -5.89 -16.23
C VAL A 187 -0.80 -4.53 -15.68
N LEU A 188 -0.95 -3.49 -16.50
CA LEU A 188 -0.77 -2.08 -16.13
C LEU A 188 -2.09 -1.50 -15.67
N ASP A 189 -2.10 -0.83 -14.53
CA ASP A 189 -3.13 0.09 -14.12
C ASP A 189 -2.95 1.43 -14.82
N ASN A 190 -3.89 1.80 -15.69
CA ASN A 190 -3.81 3.06 -16.42
C ASN A 190 -4.10 4.29 -15.54
N ARG A 191 -4.62 4.10 -14.31
CA ARG A 191 -4.86 5.18 -13.35
C ARG A 191 -3.63 5.44 -12.48
N THR A 192 -3.12 4.38 -11.86
CA THR A 192 -2.04 4.49 -10.88
C THR A 192 -0.64 4.33 -11.50
N GLY A 193 -0.54 3.78 -12.71
CA GLY A 193 0.74 3.44 -13.34
C GLY A 193 1.39 2.17 -12.76
N ILE A 194 0.77 1.54 -11.76
CA ILE A 194 1.27 0.31 -11.14
C ILE A 194 1.17 -0.86 -12.13
N VAL A 195 2.18 -1.71 -12.14
CA VAL A 195 2.22 -2.91 -12.99
C VAL A 195 2.31 -4.16 -12.12
N TRP A 196 1.40 -5.10 -12.38
CA TRP A 196 1.41 -6.42 -11.75
C TRP A 196 1.82 -7.49 -12.73
N GLU A 197 2.75 -8.34 -12.31
CA GLU A 197 3.13 -9.53 -13.07
C GLU A 197 2.04 -10.61 -12.97
N ASN A 198 1.64 -11.17 -14.11
CA ASN A 198 0.81 -12.35 -14.18
C ASN A 198 1.67 -13.60 -13.96
N LYS A 199 1.52 -14.24 -12.80
CA LYS A 199 2.21 -15.49 -12.48
C LYS A 199 1.63 -16.73 -13.18
N GLY A 200 0.60 -16.56 -13.99
CA GLY A 200 -0.14 -17.64 -14.63
C GLY A 200 -1.01 -18.40 -13.63
N ASP A 201 -1.63 -19.47 -14.09
CA ASP A 201 -2.40 -20.35 -13.22
C ASP A 201 -1.48 -20.98 -12.17
N ALA A 202 -1.96 -21.05 -10.93
CA ALA A 202 -1.29 -21.81 -9.89
C ALA A 202 -1.03 -23.24 -10.42
N ILE A 203 0.22 -23.68 -10.29
CA ILE A 203 0.55 -25.08 -10.57
C ILE A 203 -0.36 -25.92 -9.68
N THR A 204 -1.19 -26.77 -10.30
CA THR A 204 -2.22 -27.60 -9.67
C THR A 204 -1.73 -28.21 -8.36
N ASP A 205 -2.61 -28.19 -7.34
CA ASP A 205 -2.39 -28.71 -6.00
C ASP A 205 -1.56 -30.01 -6.00
N ILE A 206 -0.67 -30.15 -5.01
CA ILE A 206 -0.15 -31.46 -4.59
C ILE A 206 -1.35 -32.42 -4.58
N PRO A 207 -1.29 -33.59 -5.25
CA PRO A 207 -2.45 -34.47 -5.34
C PRO A 207 -3.02 -34.69 -3.94
N SER A 208 -4.27 -34.26 -3.73
CA SER A 208 -4.98 -34.37 -2.45
C SER A 208 -5.20 -35.82 -2.02
N SER A 209 -4.80 -36.77 -2.87
CA SER A 209 -4.83 -38.21 -2.66
C SER A 209 -3.74 -38.75 -1.74
N PHE A 210 -2.77 -37.94 -1.30
CA PHE A 210 -1.72 -38.37 -0.38
C PHE A 210 -1.95 -37.85 1.03
N SER A 211 -1.87 -38.73 2.02
CA SER A 211 -1.56 -38.33 3.39
C SER A 211 -0.15 -37.76 3.48
N GLU A 212 0.11 -36.96 4.52
CA GLU A 212 1.44 -36.36 4.77
C GLU A 212 2.57 -37.42 4.79
N ALA A 213 2.29 -38.59 5.35
CA ALA A 213 3.24 -39.69 5.42
C ALA A 213 3.53 -40.30 4.04
N GLU A 214 2.50 -40.51 3.22
CA GLU A 214 2.63 -41.04 1.86
C GLU A 214 3.38 -40.07 0.95
N PHE A 215 3.08 -38.78 1.08
CA PHE A 215 3.79 -37.74 0.35
C PHE A 215 5.27 -37.68 0.75
N LYS A 216 5.57 -37.71 2.05
CA LYS A 216 6.96 -37.76 2.55
C LYS A 216 7.72 -38.99 2.04
N ALA A 217 7.08 -40.16 1.97
CA ALA A 217 7.70 -41.36 1.44
C ALA A 217 8.03 -41.21 -0.05
N LEU A 218 7.07 -40.73 -0.84
CA LEU A 218 7.23 -40.49 -2.27
C LEU A 218 8.42 -39.56 -2.59
N VAL A 219 8.56 -38.46 -1.85
CA VAL A 219 9.67 -37.51 -2.02
C VAL A 219 11.02 -38.13 -1.63
N ASN A 220 11.07 -38.91 -0.54
CA ASN A 220 12.30 -39.55 -0.07
C ASN A 220 12.81 -40.64 -1.03
N ASP A 221 11.89 -41.41 -1.62
CA ASP A 221 12.23 -42.45 -2.59
C ASP A 221 12.78 -41.83 -3.88
N ALA A 222 12.13 -40.77 -4.37
CA ALA A 222 12.59 -39.99 -5.51
C ALA A 222 13.99 -39.40 -5.32
N TRP A 223 14.26 -38.83 -4.13
CA TRP A 223 15.57 -38.30 -3.78
C TRP A 223 16.65 -39.40 -3.78
N SER A 224 16.34 -40.54 -3.16
CA SER A 224 17.27 -41.67 -3.07
C SER A 224 17.61 -42.22 -4.45
N ALA A 225 16.63 -42.32 -5.35
CA ALA A 225 16.81 -42.74 -6.73
C ALA A 225 17.67 -41.75 -7.56
N SER A 226 17.53 -40.44 -7.33
CA SER A 226 18.31 -39.41 -8.04
C SER A 226 19.83 -39.47 -7.80
N ARG A 227 20.26 -40.07 -6.68
CA ARG A 227 21.67 -40.23 -6.31
C ARG A 227 22.38 -41.36 -7.08
N ASN A 228 21.64 -42.24 -7.76
CA ASN A 228 22.21 -43.26 -8.62
C ASN A 228 21.37 -43.45 -9.90
N PRO A 229 21.61 -42.63 -10.94
CA PRO A 229 20.85 -42.65 -12.19
C PRO A 229 20.94 -43.99 -12.96
N SER A 230 21.91 -44.84 -12.61
CA SER A 230 22.14 -46.16 -13.23
C SER A 230 21.46 -47.31 -12.48
N SER A 231 20.73 -47.01 -11.39
CA SER A 231 19.99 -48.02 -10.64
C SER A 231 18.80 -48.56 -11.44
N LYS A 232 18.57 -49.88 -11.36
CA LYS A 232 17.39 -50.54 -11.98
C LYS A 232 16.07 -50.15 -11.30
N ASP A 233 16.16 -49.59 -10.10
CA ASP A 233 15.03 -49.09 -9.30
C ASP A 233 14.83 -47.57 -9.51
N TYR A 234 15.40 -47.00 -10.57
CA TYR A 234 15.17 -45.61 -10.94
C TYR A 234 13.69 -45.42 -11.32
N VAL A 235 12.92 -44.79 -10.43
CA VAL A 235 11.58 -44.31 -10.74
C VAL A 235 11.73 -42.85 -11.17
N PRO A 236 11.40 -42.48 -12.42
CA PRO A 236 11.33 -41.08 -12.83
C PRO A 236 10.33 -40.40 -11.92
N TYR A 237 10.80 -39.49 -11.07
CA TYR A 237 9.94 -38.79 -10.15
C TYR A 237 9.01 -37.86 -10.93
N PRO A 238 7.70 -38.17 -11.06
CA PRO A 238 6.82 -37.48 -12.02
C PRO A 238 6.64 -36.00 -11.69
N TYR A 239 6.84 -35.65 -10.42
CA TYR A 239 6.64 -34.32 -9.85
C TYR A 239 7.97 -33.54 -9.70
N TYR A 240 9.09 -34.04 -10.26
CA TYR A 240 10.41 -33.40 -10.15
C TYR A 240 10.41 -31.95 -10.66
N HIS A 241 9.76 -31.72 -11.80
CA HIS A 241 9.58 -30.37 -12.35
C HIS A 241 8.64 -29.50 -11.51
N TRP A 242 7.75 -30.11 -10.71
CA TRP A 242 6.84 -29.36 -9.85
C TRP A 242 7.58 -28.90 -8.59
N HIS A 243 8.43 -29.73 -7.99
CA HIS A 243 9.26 -29.39 -6.82
C HIS A 243 10.19 -28.20 -7.03
N GLN A 244 10.74 -28.08 -8.23
CA GLN A 244 11.62 -26.95 -8.59
C GLN A 244 10.84 -25.64 -8.68
N ASN A 245 9.53 -25.71 -8.91
CA ASN A 245 8.64 -24.57 -9.12
C ASN A 245 7.57 -24.44 -8.02
N TRP A 246 7.73 -25.14 -6.89
CA TRP A 246 6.72 -25.16 -5.84
C TRP A 246 6.52 -23.77 -5.23
N GLN A 247 5.43 -23.15 -5.63
CA GLN A 247 4.82 -22.01 -4.96
C GLN A 247 4.08 -22.55 -3.73
N ALA A 248 4.41 -22.04 -2.55
CA ALA A 248 3.65 -22.36 -1.35
C ALA A 248 2.20 -21.89 -1.54
N LYS A 249 1.22 -22.68 -1.05
CA LYS A 249 -0.23 -22.39 -1.17
C LYS A 249 -0.64 -21.02 -0.59
N ASN A 250 0.20 -20.46 0.27
CA ASN A 250 0.05 -19.17 0.93
C ASN A 250 0.97 -18.07 0.37
N TYR A 251 1.63 -18.29 -0.77
CA TYR A 251 2.60 -17.35 -1.40
C TYR A 251 3.73 -16.86 -0.47
N LEU A 252 3.90 -17.45 0.72
CA LEU A 252 4.91 -17.05 1.69
C LEU A 252 6.23 -17.74 1.37
N TYR A 253 7.09 -17.04 0.64
CA TYR A 253 8.49 -17.41 0.48
C TYR A 253 9.21 -17.29 1.84
N THR A 254 10.25 -18.09 2.03
CA THR A 254 11.27 -17.79 3.04
C THR A 254 12.10 -16.62 2.51
N TRP A 255 11.75 -15.40 2.91
CA TRP A 255 12.53 -14.20 2.62
C TRP A 255 13.72 -14.11 3.57
N TYR A 256 14.86 -13.60 3.09
CA TYR A 256 15.99 -13.24 3.94
C TYR A 256 16.19 -11.74 3.84
N SER A 257 15.93 -11.01 4.92
CA SER A 257 16.31 -9.61 5.07
C SER A 257 17.48 -9.48 6.04
N LYS A 258 18.47 -8.66 5.68
CA LYS A 258 19.53 -8.24 6.62
C LYS A 258 19.01 -7.24 7.66
N ASP A 259 17.92 -6.54 7.36
CA ASP A 259 17.24 -5.60 8.24
C ASP A 259 15.88 -6.17 8.70
N ARG A 260 15.77 -6.46 10.00
CA ARG A 260 14.63 -7.18 10.59
C ARG A 260 13.37 -6.31 10.68
N THR A 261 13.48 -4.99 10.59
CA THR A 261 12.32 -4.10 10.63
C THR A 261 11.45 -4.23 9.38
N ASN A 262 12.04 -4.69 8.26
CA ASN A 262 11.37 -4.80 6.97
C ASN A 262 10.84 -6.22 6.70
N ASP A 263 10.95 -7.14 7.68
CA ASP A 263 10.52 -8.56 7.59
C ASP A 263 9.75 -8.98 8.86
N GLY A 264 8.78 -8.16 9.27
CA GLY A 264 7.89 -8.46 10.40
C GLY A 264 8.60 -8.71 11.74
N GLY A 265 9.80 -8.15 11.93
CA GLY A 265 10.59 -8.30 13.15
C GLY A 265 11.43 -9.57 13.25
N SER A 266 11.47 -10.42 12.22
CA SER A 266 12.25 -11.65 12.20
C SER A 266 13.36 -11.58 11.16
N ALA A 267 14.53 -12.13 11.45
CA ALA A 267 15.50 -12.40 10.39
C ALA A 267 15.14 -13.77 9.84
N GLY A 268 14.56 -13.83 8.64
CA GLY A 268 14.46 -15.11 7.93
C GLY A 268 15.81 -15.84 7.81
N GLY A 269 15.77 -17.09 7.35
CA GLY A 269 16.92 -18.00 7.41
C GLY A 269 18.10 -17.56 6.54
N ALA A 270 19.25 -17.29 7.15
CA ALA A 270 20.54 -17.24 6.44
C ALA A 270 20.97 -18.68 6.11
N SER A 271 21.14 -18.99 4.83
CA SER A 271 21.64 -20.30 4.42
C SER A 271 23.10 -20.47 4.84
N LEU A 272 23.38 -21.43 5.71
CA LEU A 272 24.53 -22.31 5.60
C LEU A 272 24.11 -23.71 6.06
N GLU A 273 24.02 -24.61 5.08
CA GLU A 273 23.73 -26.04 5.20
C GLU A 273 22.35 -26.45 5.76
N PHE A 274 21.69 -27.32 5.00
CA PHE A 274 20.41 -27.93 5.32
C PHE A 274 20.42 -28.59 6.71
N GLN A 275 19.72 -28.02 7.69
CA GLN A 275 19.41 -28.72 8.94
C GLN A 275 17.90 -28.94 9.08
N ASN A 276 17.48 -30.13 8.62
CA ASN A 276 16.37 -30.96 9.15
C ASN A 276 14.94 -30.72 8.57
N ARG A 277 14.48 -31.50 7.58
CA ARG A 277 13.96 -32.91 7.50
C ARG A 277 12.44 -33.10 7.59
N ASN A 278 11.64 -32.05 7.80
CA ASN A 278 10.17 -32.14 7.80
C ASN A 278 9.42 -31.28 6.76
N ALA A 279 10.11 -30.59 5.84
CA ALA A 279 9.46 -29.69 4.87
C ALA A 279 9.91 -29.95 3.42
N PRO A 280 9.07 -29.59 2.41
CA PRO A 280 9.15 -30.16 1.06
C PRO A 280 10.15 -29.46 0.11
N VAL A 281 10.76 -28.34 0.51
CA VAL A 281 11.46 -27.45 -0.44
C VAL A 281 12.94 -27.85 -0.58
N HIS A 282 13.43 -27.92 -1.82
CA HIS A 282 14.78 -28.37 -2.18
C HIS A 282 15.85 -27.26 -2.05
N ASN A 283 17.12 -27.63 -1.84
CA ASN A 283 18.29 -26.73 -1.70
C ASN A 283 18.73 -25.98 -2.98
N LYS A 284 17.98 -26.17 -4.07
CA LYS A 284 18.05 -25.40 -5.31
C LYS A 284 16.68 -24.78 -5.60
N ALA A 285 15.97 -24.32 -4.57
CA ALA A 285 14.79 -23.52 -4.75
C ALA A 285 15.21 -22.29 -5.54
N GLN A 286 15.02 -22.36 -6.85
CA GLN A 286 15.09 -21.19 -7.71
C GLN A 286 13.95 -20.32 -7.20
N CYS A 287 14.27 -19.10 -6.76
CA CYS A 287 13.24 -18.12 -6.50
C CYS A 287 12.34 -18.07 -7.74
N ALA A 288 11.03 -17.88 -7.59
CA ALA A 288 10.07 -17.80 -8.69
C ALA A 288 10.21 -16.49 -9.50
N ILE A 289 11.45 -16.16 -9.82
CA ILE A 289 11.86 -15.13 -10.73
C ILE A 289 11.36 -15.54 -12.10
N PRO A 290 10.85 -14.59 -12.90
CA PRO A 290 10.53 -14.82 -14.30
C PRO A 290 11.71 -15.52 -14.99
N THR A 291 11.51 -16.63 -15.67
CA THR A 291 12.59 -17.27 -16.44
C THR A 291 12.26 -17.22 -17.91
N THR A 292 13.21 -16.74 -18.72
CA THR A 292 13.17 -16.90 -20.17
C THR A 292 13.71 -18.29 -20.48
N ASP A 293 12.85 -19.30 -20.56
CA ASP A 293 13.08 -20.66 -21.09
C ASP A 293 14.31 -21.44 -20.54
N ASN A 294 15.04 -20.90 -19.57
CA ASN A 294 16.33 -21.40 -19.14
C ASN A 294 16.60 -21.01 -17.69
N ALA A 295 16.61 -22.01 -16.83
CA ALA A 295 16.69 -21.87 -15.37
C ALA A 295 18.05 -21.31 -14.86
N GLY A 296 18.98 -20.97 -15.76
CA GLY A 296 20.29 -20.39 -15.46
C GLY A 296 20.46 -18.91 -15.82
N TYR A 297 19.41 -18.24 -16.31
CA TYR A 297 19.53 -16.89 -16.87
C TYR A 297 19.81 -15.82 -15.80
N VAL A 298 19.25 -15.96 -14.59
CA VAL A 298 19.58 -15.12 -13.44
C VAL A 298 20.05 -16.00 -12.27
N LYS A 299 21.25 -15.72 -11.76
CA LYS A 299 21.79 -16.40 -10.57
C LYS A 299 21.50 -15.57 -9.32
N VAL A 300 20.49 -15.96 -8.57
CA VAL A 300 20.24 -15.43 -7.22
C VAL A 300 20.74 -16.40 -6.16
N THR A 301 21.44 -15.87 -5.16
CA THR A 301 21.96 -16.64 -4.02
C THR A 301 20.95 -16.77 -2.88
N SER A 302 19.91 -15.93 -2.88
CA SER A 302 18.84 -15.84 -1.89
C SER A 302 17.55 -15.31 -2.53
N CYS A 303 16.41 -15.51 -1.87
CA CYS A 303 15.14 -14.88 -2.25
C CYS A 303 14.89 -13.68 -1.33
N SER A 304 15.51 -12.54 -1.63
CA SER A 304 15.21 -11.24 -0.99
C SER A 304 14.44 -10.35 -1.96
N THR A 305 13.74 -9.32 -1.46
CA THR A 305 13.03 -8.35 -2.30
C THR A 305 13.99 -7.68 -3.27
N ASP A 306 15.17 -7.29 -2.79
CA ASP A 306 16.23 -6.71 -3.62
C ASP A 306 16.72 -7.68 -4.71
N ASP A 307 16.88 -8.97 -4.38
CA ASP A 307 17.30 -9.99 -5.34
C ASP A 307 16.22 -10.23 -6.41
N TYR A 308 14.94 -10.16 -6.01
CA TYR A 308 13.81 -10.27 -6.93
C TYR A 308 13.69 -9.05 -7.85
N ILE A 309 13.75 -7.84 -7.28
CA ILE A 309 13.72 -6.58 -8.04
C ILE A 309 14.89 -6.53 -9.02
N ARG A 310 16.11 -6.85 -8.56
CA ARG A 310 17.29 -6.92 -9.44
C ARG A 310 17.05 -7.90 -10.58
N ALA A 311 16.55 -9.10 -10.29
CA ALA A 311 16.31 -10.11 -11.31
C ALA A 311 15.23 -9.71 -12.32
N ALA A 312 14.13 -9.11 -11.84
CA ALA A 312 13.06 -8.59 -12.70
C ALA A 312 13.58 -7.46 -13.62
N ASN A 313 14.41 -6.56 -13.08
CA ASN A 313 15.05 -5.46 -13.82
C ASN A 313 16.07 -5.98 -14.84
N GLU A 314 16.92 -6.95 -14.47
CA GLU A 314 17.89 -7.57 -15.38
C GLU A 314 17.21 -8.24 -16.58
N LEU A 315 16.04 -8.83 -16.34
CA LEU A 315 15.23 -9.49 -17.36
C LEU A 315 14.29 -8.54 -18.11
N ALA A 316 14.22 -7.27 -17.69
CA ALA A 316 13.27 -6.28 -18.17
C ALA A 316 11.84 -6.83 -18.21
N VAL A 317 11.43 -7.54 -17.16
CA VAL A 317 10.10 -8.14 -17.08
C VAL A 317 9.05 -7.03 -17.09
N CYS A 318 8.01 -7.23 -17.88
CA CYS A 318 7.00 -6.20 -18.18
C CYS A 318 7.57 -4.96 -18.90
N GLY A 319 8.79 -5.02 -19.44
CA GLY A 319 9.44 -3.91 -20.16
C GLY A 319 10.10 -2.84 -19.28
N TYR A 320 10.12 -3.02 -17.96
CA TYR A 320 10.68 -2.05 -17.03
C TYR A 320 12.11 -2.43 -16.61
N LYS A 321 13.00 -1.44 -16.60
CA LYS A 321 14.38 -1.61 -16.13
C LYS A 321 14.58 -1.20 -14.67
N ASP A 322 13.58 -0.54 -14.06
CA ASP A 322 13.63 0.02 -12.71
C ASP A 322 12.29 -0.20 -11.97
N LEU A 323 11.84 -1.44 -11.82
CA LEU A 323 10.69 -1.79 -10.97
C LEU A 323 11.01 -1.48 -9.50
N ALA A 324 10.35 -0.46 -8.94
CA ALA A 324 10.26 -0.27 -7.49
C ALA A 324 8.95 -0.92 -7.02
N ILE A 325 9.04 -2.02 -6.27
CA ILE A 325 7.88 -2.63 -5.63
C ILE A 325 7.86 -2.17 -4.17
N THR A 326 6.92 -1.29 -3.84
CA THR A 326 6.63 -0.90 -2.46
C THR A 326 5.58 -1.87 -1.91
N PHE A 327 5.94 -2.65 -0.90
CA PHE A 327 4.94 -3.39 -0.12
C PHE A 327 4.36 -2.44 0.93
N HIS A 328 3.05 -2.23 0.94
CA HIS A 328 2.31 -1.67 2.07
C HIS A 328 1.85 -2.79 3.00
#